data_AF-A0A6I5NM90-F1
#
_entry.id   AF-A0A6I5NM90-F1
#
_cell.length_a   1.000
_cell.length_b   1.000
_cell.length_c   1.000
_cell.angle_alpha   90.00
_cell.angle_beta   90.00
_cell.angle_gamma   90.00
#
_symmetry.space_group_name_H-M   'P 1'
#
loop_
_entity.id
_entity.type
_entity.pdbx_description
1 polymer ?
#
loop_
_entity_poly.entity_id
_entity_poly.type
_entity_poly.pdbx_seq_one_letter_code
_entity_poly.pdbx_strand_id
1 'polypeptide(L)'
;MRRSDQRNKEFAKRIIEQLPSNVRATFTPIQMAALYETLSNSQTRHLVDIRFLVPVFSRRFYFVCLIGRDRRPRQRVSLRQAVLARLILLAVALAGCGAVFGLSQLYRMTTPSIRNQPVVDQGKSFHPATLPFKRNQEACETDGRQWEDGQCVDYEHDPSF
;
A
#
# COMPACT_ATOMS: atom_id res chain seq x y z
N MET A 1 1.72 -13.11 42.10
CA MET A 1 1.62 -11.74 42.64
C MET A 1 2.81 -11.33 43.54
N ARG A 2 3.45 -12.23 44.32
CA ARG A 2 4.50 -11.88 45.31
C ARG A 2 5.85 -11.32 44.81
N ARG A 3 6.35 -11.74 43.64
CA ARG A 3 7.76 -11.45 43.25
C ARG A 3 8.01 -9.98 42.86
N SER A 4 7.02 -9.27 42.33
CA SER A 4 7.17 -7.85 42.00
C SER A 4 7.21 -6.96 43.23
N ASP A 5 6.35 -7.25 44.22
CA ASP A 5 6.19 -6.38 45.38
C ASP A 5 7.41 -6.48 46.30
N GLN A 6 8.04 -7.65 46.36
CA GLN A 6 9.32 -7.86 47.03
C GLN A 6 10.44 -6.99 46.42
N ARG A 7 10.58 -6.98 45.08
CA ARG A 7 11.60 -6.18 44.39
C ARG A 7 11.42 -4.68 44.61
N ASN A 8 10.17 -4.22 44.59
CA ASN A 8 9.88 -2.81 44.81
C ASN A 8 10.20 -2.37 46.25
N LYS A 9 9.93 -3.22 47.25
CA LYS A 9 10.30 -2.96 48.65
C LYS A 9 11.83 -2.92 48.84
N GLU A 10 12.55 -3.83 48.22
CA GLU A 10 14.03 -3.82 48.23
C GLU A 10 14.60 -2.59 47.55
N PHE A 11 13.99 -2.12 46.46
CA PHE A 11 14.39 -0.90 45.77
C PHE A 11 14.19 0.35 46.65
N ALA A 12 13.00 0.49 47.26
CA ALA A 12 12.72 1.59 48.17
C ALA A 12 13.71 1.62 49.35
N LYS A 13 14.00 0.46 49.94
CA LYS A 13 14.99 0.31 51.00
C LYS A 13 16.39 0.76 50.55
N ARG A 14 16.86 0.30 49.39
CA ARG A 14 18.17 0.68 48.83
C ARG A 14 18.31 2.19 48.61
N ILE A 15 17.28 2.86 48.10
CA ILE A 15 17.30 4.32 47.89
C ILE A 15 17.41 5.04 49.23
N ILE A 16 16.61 4.64 50.23
CA ILE A 16 16.62 5.28 51.54
C ILE A 16 17.96 5.05 52.25
N GLU A 17 18.56 3.86 52.07
CA GLU A 17 19.87 3.50 52.60
C GLU A 17 21.05 4.25 51.94
N GLN A 18 20.85 4.83 50.75
CA GLN A 18 21.85 5.69 50.10
C GLN A 18 21.83 7.13 50.61
N LEU A 19 20.78 7.57 51.32
CA LEU A 19 20.73 8.90 51.90
C LEU A 19 21.82 9.07 52.97
N PRO A 20 22.54 10.20 53.01
CA PRO A 20 23.45 10.51 54.11
C PRO A 20 22.75 10.35 55.47
N SER A 21 23.43 9.78 56.46
CA SER A 21 22.83 9.47 57.77
C SER A 21 22.29 10.71 58.47
N ASN A 22 22.99 11.84 58.35
CA ASN A 22 22.57 13.14 58.88
C ASN A 22 21.26 13.62 58.25
N VAL A 23 21.02 13.38 56.96
CA VAL A 23 19.77 13.75 56.27
C VAL A 23 18.66 12.76 56.60
N ARG A 24 18.95 11.45 56.59
CA ARG A 24 17.96 10.41 56.89
C ARG A 24 17.35 10.58 58.28
N ALA A 25 18.16 11.02 59.26
CA ALA A 25 17.73 11.28 60.62
C ALA A 25 16.79 12.50 60.76
N THR A 26 16.76 13.42 59.79
CA THR A 26 15.85 14.58 59.81
C THR A 26 14.41 14.24 59.43
N PHE A 27 14.17 13.08 58.82
CA PHE A 27 12.83 12.68 58.43
C PHE A 27 12.05 12.14 59.62
N THR A 28 10.81 12.61 59.76
CA THR A 28 9.89 12.09 60.75
C THR A 28 9.43 10.68 60.36
N PRO A 29 8.94 9.85 61.32
CA PRO A 29 8.44 8.51 61.01
C PRO A 29 7.34 8.51 59.95
N ILE A 30 6.46 9.53 59.96
CA ILE A 30 5.36 9.69 58.99
C ILE A 30 5.92 10.00 57.59
N GLN A 31 6.90 10.90 57.50
CA GLN A 31 7.57 11.22 56.22
C GLN A 31 8.30 10.00 55.66
N MET A 32 8.98 9.25 56.53
CA MET A 32 9.68 8.02 56.13
C MET A 32 8.70 6.97 55.62
N ALA A 33 7.57 6.76 56.30
CA ALA A 33 6.53 5.82 55.86
C ALA A 33 5.94 6.22 54.50
N ALA A 34 5.63 7.50 54.31
CA ALA A 34 5.12 8.02 53.02
C ALA A 34 6.14 7.84 51.88
N LEU A 35 7.44 8.03 52.16
CA LEU A 35 8.51 7.77 51.19
C LEU A 35 8.59 6.29 50.82
N TYR A 36 8.55 5.39 51.80
CA TYR A 36 8.56 3.94 51.55
C TYR A 36 7.36 3.51 50.69
N GLU A 37 6.17 4.00 51.00
CA GLU A 37 4.94 3.66 50.27
C GLU A 37 5.00 4.17 48.83
N THR A 38 5.34 5.45 48.64
CA THR A 38 5.43 6.04 47.30
C THR A 38 6.50 5.38 46.44
N LEU A 39 7.71 5.14 46.97
CA LEU A 39 8.79 4.49 46.23
C LEU A 39 8.44 3.04 45.86
N SER A 40 7.81 2.30 46.77
CA SER A 40 7.39 0.92 46.52
C SER A 40 6.28 0.81 45.45
N ASN A 41 5.43 1.84 45.32
CA ASN A 41 4.37 1.89 44.32
C ASN A 41 4.77 2.57 43.01
N SER A 42 5.85 3.37 43.00
CA SER A 42 6.24 4.22 41.87
C SER A 42 6.87 3.48 40.68
N GLN A 43 7.31 2.23 40.84
CA GLN A 43 8.04 1.56 39.78
C GLN A 43 7.11 1.26 38.59
N THR A 44 7.27 2.06 37.53
CA THR A 44 6.54 1.93 36.28
C THR A 44 6.81 0.56 35.69
N ARG A 45 5.79 -0.29 35.71
CA ARG A 45 5.82 -1.57 35.00
C ARG A 45 5.81 -1.29 33.51
N HIS A 46 6.96 -1.36 32.87
CA HIS A 46 7.05 -1.54 31.42
C HIS A 46 6.77 -3.01 31.12
N LEU A 47 5.94 -3.28 30.11
CA LEU A 47 5.64 -4.64 29.67
C LEU A 47 6.89 -5.28 29.05
N VAL A 48 7.70 -4.46 28.39
CA VAL A 48 8.96 -4.83 27.77
C VAL A 48 9.98 -3.74 28.10
N ASP A 49 11.08 -4.13 28.73
CA ASP A 49 12.25 -3.30 29.00
C ASP A 49 13.47 -4.04 28.45
N ILE A 50 13.83 -3.74 27.20
CA ILE A 50 14.99 -4.34 26.54
C ILE A 50 16.07 -3.28 26.48
N ARG A 51 17.20 -3.57 27.12
CA ARG A 51 18.38 -2.71 27.14
C ARG A 51 19.55 -3.51 26.63
N PHE A 52 20.22 -2.99 25.62
CA PHE A 52 21.39 -3.66 25.05
C PHE A 52 22.44 -2.65 24.63
N LEU A 53 23.68 -3.09 24.79
CA LEU A 53 24.86 -2.33 24.45
C LEU A 53 25.40 -2.96 23.16
N VAL A 54 25.47 -2.18 22.09
CA VAL A 54 26.10 -2.62 20.84
C VAL A 54 27.46 -1.93 20.76
N PRO A 55 28.57 -2.64 20.96
CA PRO A 55 29.89 -2.11 20.64
C PRO A 55 30.03 -2.06 19.11
N VAL A 56 30.21 -0.86 18.56
CA VAL A 56 30.49 -0.66 17.13
C VAL A 56 31.84 0.04 17.03
N PHE A 57 32.83 -0.69 16.51
CA PHE A 57 34.25 -0.30 16.51
C PHE A 57 34.73 0.07 17.92
N SER A 58 35.16 1.32 18.12
CA SER A 58 35.69 1.83 19.39
C SER A 58 34.65 2.54 20.26
N ARG A 59 33.36 2.52 19.89
CA ARG A 59 32.28 3.20 20.64
C ARG A 59 31.21 2.20 21.07
N ARG A 60 30.66 2.42 22.26
CA ARG A 60 29.54 1.62 22.80
C ARG A 60 28.25 2.42 22.67
N PHE A 61 27.30 1.88 21.93
CA PHE A 61 25.99 2.48 21.78
C PHE A 61 25.02 1.80 22.74
N TYR A 62 24.32 2.62 23.53
CA TYR A 62 23.35 2.15 24.51
C TYR A 62 21.94 2.31 23.94
N PHE A 63 21.28 1.18 23.71
CA PHE A 63 19.92 1.14 23.19
C PHE A 63 18.94 0.75 24.29
N VAL A 64 17.84 1.49 24.36
CA VAL A 64 16.75 1.26 25.32
C VAL A 64 15.44 1.22 24.56
N CYS A 65 14.78 0.07 24.60
CA CYS A 65 13.43 -0.11 24.08
C CYS A 65 12.49 -0.33 25.26
N LEU A 66 11.59 0.63 25.46
CA LEU A 66 10.55 0.59 26.49
C LEU A 66 9.19 0.48 25.81
N ILE A 67 8.49 -0.63 26.03
CA ILE A 67 7.10 -0.80 25.57
C ILE A 67 6.22 -0.98 26.80
N GLY A 68 5.15 -0.19 26.89
CA GLY A 68 4.27 -0.19 28.04
C GLY A 68 2.94 0.48 27.73
N ARG A 69 1.95 0.23 28.60
CA ARG A 69 0.63 0.84 28.49
C ARG A 69 0.73 2.33 28.81
N ASP A 70 0.30 3.18 27.88
CA ASP A 70 0.24 4.62 28.10
C ASP A 70 -0.80 4.94 29.18
N ARG A 71 -0.36 5.60 30.26
CA ARG A 71 -1.20 6.06 31.37
C ARG A 71 -1.28 7.59 31.46
N ARG A 72 -0.69 8.31 30.51
CA ARG A 72 -0.72 9.77 30.49
C ARG A 72 -2.15 10.25 30.19
N PRO A 73 -2.58 11.40 30.73
CA PRO A 73 -3.89 11.95 30.44
C PRO A 73 -4.04 12.19 28.93
N ARG A 74 -5.12 11.64 28.35
CA ARG A 74 -5.37 11.54 26.89
C ARG A 74 -5.26 12.87 26.13
N GLN A 75 -5.41 13.99 26.82
CA GLN A 75 -5.53 15.32 26.22
C GLN A 75 -4.31 15.78 25.42
N ARG A 76 -3.09 15.31 25.73
CA ARG A 76 -1.87 15.70 24.98
C ARG A 76 -1.39 14.67 23.95
N VAL A 77 -1.96 13.46 23.98
CA VAL A 77 -1.53 12.34 23.13
C VAL A 77 -2.34 12.28 21.84
N SER A 78 -3.62 12.67 21.88
CA SER A 78 -4.54 12.62 20.75
C SER A 78 -4.09 13.46 19.55
N LEU A 79 -3.59 14.68 19.77
CA LEU A 79 -3.17 15.57 18.68
C LEU A 79 -1.96 15.02 17.93
N ARG A 80 -0.92 14.55 18.65
CA ARG A 80 0.28 13.97 18.02
C ARG A 80 -0.04 12.67 17.29
N GLN A 81 -0.88 11.81 17.88
CA GLN A 81 -1.31 10.57 17.24
C GLN A 81 -2.14 10.82 15.99
N ALA A 82 -3.07 11.80 16.03
CA ALA A 82 -3.87 12.16 14.87
C ALA A 82 -3.02 12.72 13.71
N VAL A 83 -2.02 13.55 14.02
CA VAL A 83 -1.08 14.08 13.01
C VAL A 83 -0.26 12.95 12.40
N LEU A 84 0.34 12.07 13.22
CA LEU A 84 1.11 10.93 12.71
C LEU A 84 0.25 9.98 11.87
N ALA A 85 -0.96 9.67 12.33
CA ALA A 85 -1.88 8.83 11.58
C ALA A 85 -2.24 9.45 10.22
N ARG A 86 -2.49 10.76 10.17
CA ARG A 86 -2.75 11.48 8.91
C ARG A 86 -1.54 11.46 7.98
N LEU A 87 -0.33 11.67 8.50
CA LEU A 87 0.90 11.62 7.70
C LEU A 87 1.15 10.23 7.12
N ILE A 88 0.95 9.17 7.91
CA ILE A 88 1.07 7.79 7.45
C ILE A 88 0.02 7.50 6.37
N LEU A 89 -1.23 7.92 6.57
CA LEU A 89 -2.32 7.68 5.63
C LEU A 89 -2.06 8.41 4.30
N LEU A 90 -1.56 9.65 4.35
CA LEU A 90 -1.11 10.39 3.16
C LEU A 90 0.06 9.70 2.46
N ALA A 91 1.07 9.24 3.20
CA ALA A 91 2.22 8.54 2.61
C ALA A 91 1.80 7.25 1.91
N VAL A 92 0.92 6.46 2.52
CA VAL A 92 0.36 5.23 1.92
C VAL A 92 -0.48 5.54 0.69
N ALA A 93 -1.33 6.57 0.75
CA ALA A 93 -2.13 6.99 -0.40
C ALA A 93 -1.25 7.42 -1.58
N LEU A 94 -0.21 8.23 -1.34
CA LEU A 94 0.73 8.66 -2.37
C LEU A 94 1.52 7.49 -2.96
N ALA A 95 2.01 6.58 -2.12
CA ALA A 95 2.68 5.37 -2.58
C ALA A 95 1.76 4.47 -3.42
N GLY A 96 0.50 4.31 -3.00
CA GLY A 96 -0.52 3.55 -3.72
C GLY A 96 -0.87 4.17 -5.08
N CYS A 97 -1.12 5.48 -5.11
CA CYS A 97 -1.37 6.21 -6.35
C CYS A 97 -0.16 6.11 -7.30
N GLY A 98 1.06 6.23 -6.78
CA GLY A 98 2.29 6.05 -7.55
C GLY A 98 2.41 4.64 -8.14
N ALA A 99 2.09 3.61 -7.36
CA ALA A 99 2.11 2.22 -7.83
C ALA A 99 1.07 1.96 -8.93
N VAL A 100 -0.17 2.43 -8.75
CA VAL A 100 -1.24 2.29 -9.75
C VAL A 100 -0.87 3.04 -11.05
N PHE A 101 -0.34 4.25 -10.93
CA PHE A 101 0.11 5.03 -12.08
C PHE A 101 1.30 4.36 -12.80
N GLY A 102 2.27 3.84 -12.06
CA GLY A 102 3.39 3.09 -12.64
C GLY A 102 2.93 1.85 -13.40
N LEU A 103 2.02 1.06 -12.80
CA LEU A 103 1.46 -0.13 -13.43
C LEU A 103 0.62 0.19 -14.66
N SER A 104 -0.19 1.26 -14.63
CA SER A 104 -1.01 1.65 -15.79
C SER A 104 -0.16 2.13 -16.97
N GLN A 105 0.93 2.85 -16.70
CA GLN A 105 1.87 3.28 -17.74
C GLN A 105 2.64 2.08 -18.32
N LEU A 106 3.07 1.14 -17.48
CA LEU A 106 3.71 -0.09 -17.93
C LEU A 106 2.75 -0.92 -18.79
N TYR A 107 1.50 -1.08 -18.36
CA TYR A 107 0.47 -1.80 -19.11
C TYR A 107 0.28 -1.18 -20.51
N ARG A 108 0.21 0.15 -20.60
CA ARG A 108 0.09 0.88 -21.88
C ARG A 108 1.29 0.70 -22.80
N MET A 109 2.50 0.57 -22.26
CA MET A 109 3.70 0.29 -23.05
C MET A 109 3.75 -1.15 -23.53
N THR A 110 3.28 -2.11 -22.71
CA THR A 110 3.29 -3.53 -23.05
C THR A 110 2.14 -3.94 -23.97
N THR A 111 1.02 -3.22 -23.97
CA THR A 111 -0.03 -3.44 -24.96
C THR A 111 0.40 -2.81 -26.28
N PRO A 112 0.64 -3.59 -27.35
CA PRO A 112 0.80 -2.99 -28.66
C PRO A 112 -0.47 -2.21 -28.98
N SER A 113 -0.33 -0.97 -29.46
CA SER A 113 -1.45 -0.15 -29.93
C SER A 113 -2.15 -0.89 -31.08
N ILE A 114 -3.19 -1.68 -30.78
CA ILE A 114 -4.16 -2.16 -31.77
C ILE A 114 -5.06 -0.97 -32.15
N ARG A 115 -4.44 0.09 -32.64
CA ARG A 115 -5.08 1.18 -33.37
C ARG A 115 -4.27 1.33 -34.63
N ASN A 116 -4.44 0.35 -35.49
CA ASN A 116 -4.20 0.30 -36.92
C ASN A 116 -4.45 -1.15 -37.32
N GLN A 117 -5.67 -1.63 -37.08
CA GLN A 117 -6.14 -2.72 -37.91
C GLN A 117 -6.48 -2.02 -39.23
N PRO A 118 -5.71 -2.20 -40.32
CA PRO A 118 -6.30 -1.93 -41.61
C PRO A 118 -7.56 -2.79 -41.64
N VAL A 119 -8.70 -2.18 -41.95
CA VAL A 119 -9.83 -2.95 -42.46
C VAL A 119 -9.24 -3.65 -43.67
N VAL A 120 -8.84 -4.90 -43.50
CA VAL A 120 -8.51 -5.76 -44.61
C VAL A 120 -9.87 -5.98 -45.24
N ASP A 121 -10.18 -5.17 -46.24
CA ASP A 121 -11.12 -5.54 -47.27
C ASP A 121 -10.46 -6.73 -47.96
N GLN A 122 -10.57 -7.90 -47.32
CA GLN A 122 -10.11 -9.16 -47.88
C GLN A 122 -10.95 -9.31 -49.12
N GLY A 123 -10.32 -9.06 -50.26
CA GLY A 123 -10.95 -8.98 -51.57
C GLY A 123 -12.09 -9.97 -51.63
N LYS A 124 -13.32 -9.44 -51.61
CA LYS A 124 -14.50 -10.21 -51.98
C LYS A 124 -14.17 -10.77 -53.36
N SER A 125 -13.92 -12.07 -53.43
CA SER A 125 -13.74 -12.75 -54.69
C SER A 125 -15.11 -12.81 -55.35
N PHE A 126 -15.42 -11.79 -56.12
CA PHE A 126 -16.60 -11.80 -56.98
C PHE A 126 -16.35 -12.83 -58.07
N HIS A 127 -17.30 -13.76 -58.23
CA HIS A 127 -17.25 -14.75 -59.30
C HIS A 127 -18.15 -14.28 -60.44
N PRO A 128 -17.67 -14.24 -61.70
CA PRO A 128 -18.49 -13.81 -62.83
C PRO A 128 -19.66 -14.76 -63.03
N ALA A 129 -20.87 -14.21 -63.16
CA ALA A 129 -22.08 -14.96 -63.47
C ALA A 129 -22.64 -14.53 -64.83
N THR A 130 -22.90 -15.50 -65.72
CA THR A 130 -23.52 -15.24 -67.02
C THR A 130 -25.04 -15.17 -66.91
N LEU A 131 -25.65 -14.17 -67.52
CA LEU A 131 -27.11 -13.97 -67.57
C LEU A 131 -27.70 -14.53 -68.89
N PRO A 132 -28.30 -15.73 -68.89
CA PRO A 132 -28.72 -16.40 -70.13
C PRO A 132 -29.91 -15.74 -70.85
N PHE A 133 -30.60 -14.81 -70.18
CA PHE A 133 -31.79 -14.14 -70.71
C PHE A 133 -31.47 -12.84 -71.48
N LYS A 134 -30.26 -12.28 -71.37
CA LYS A 134 -29.82 -11.10 -72.12
C LYS A 134 -28.96 -11.56 -73.30
N ARG A 135 -29.51 -11.46 -74.52
CA ARG A 135 -28.89 -12.00 -75.75
C ARG A 135 -28.27 -10.94 -76.66
N ASN A 136 -28.31 -9.67 -76.26
CA ASN A 136 -27.73 -8.55 -77.01
C ASN A 136 -26.97 -7.61 -76.08
N GLN A 137 -25.89 -7.04 -76.62
CA GLN A 137 -24.95 -6.18 -75.90
C GLN A 137 -25.63 -4.93 -75.32
N GLU A 138 -26.46 -4.26 -76.11
CA GLU A 138 -27.13 -3.01 -75.71
C GLU A 138 -27.99 -3.19 -74.45
N ALA A 139 -28.73 -4.30 -74.34
CA ALA A 139 -29.55 -4.58 -73.17
C ALA A 139 -28.73 -5.04 -71.95
N CYS A 140 -27.49 -5.49 -72.14
CA CYS A 140 -26.56 -5.83 -71.06
C CYS A 140 -25.94 -4.55 -70.49
N GLU A 141 -25.43 -3.69 -71.36
CA GLU A 141 -24.74 -2.45 -70.99
C GLU A 141 -25.69 -1.38 -70.42
N THR A 142 -26.96 -1.36 -70.86
CA THR A 142 -27.99 -0.48 -70.27
C THR A 142 -28.20 -0.74 -68.78
N ASP A 143 -28.02 -1.99 -68.35
CA ASP A 143 -28.16 -2.39 -66.94
C ASP A 143 -26.82 -2.22 -66.17
N GLY A 144 -25.78 -1.63 -66.79
CA GLY A 144 -24.48 -1.38 -66.17
C GLY A 144 -23.54 -2.59 -66.11
N ARG A 145 -23.82 -3.65 -66.88
CA ARG A 145 -23.05 -4.92 -66.89
C ARG A 145 -22.09 -5.00 -68.08
N GLN A 146 -21.19 -6.00 -68.06
CA GLN A 146 -20.18 -6.18 -69.09
C GLN A 146 -20.56 -7.27 -70.09
N TRP A 147 -20.25 -7.04 -71.37
CA TRP A 147 -20.46 -8.01 -72.45
C TRP A 147 -19.12 -8.63 -72.87
N GLU A 148 -18.93 -9.90 -72.55
CA GLU A 148 -17.69 -10.65 -72.81
C GLU A 148 -18.01 -11.97 -73.52
N ASP A 149 -17.24 -12.33 -74.56
CA ASP A 149 -17.35 -13.59 -75.31
C ASP A 149 -18.78 -13.95 -75.81
N GLY A 150 -19.56 -12.93 -76.18
CA GLY A 150 -20.94 -13.11 -76.65
C GLY A 150 -21.96 -13.38 -75.54
N GLN A 151 -21.58 -13.12 -74.29
CA GLN A 151 -22.38 -13.35 -73.09
C GLN A 151 -22.40 -12.09 -72.20
N CYS A 152 -23.51 -11.89 -71.49
CA CYS A 152 -23.63 -10.80 -70.51
C CYS A 152 -23.17 -11.29 -69.13
N VAL A 153 -22.13 -10.66 -68.56
CA VAL A 153 -21.47 -11.06 -67.31
C VAL A 153 -21.72 -10.03 -66.21
N ASP A 154 -22.08 -10.53 -65.03
CA ASP A 154 -22.28 -9.75 -63.80
C ASP A 154 -21.21 -10.12 -62.76
N TYR A 155 -20.65 -9.11 -62.09
CA TYR A 155 -19.62 -9.23 -61.06
C TYR A 155 -20.10 -8.77 -59.68
N GLU A 156 -21.40 -8.52 -59.49
CA GLU A 156 -21.91 -7.87 -58.28
C GLU A 156 -22.50 -8.85 -57.24
N HIS A 157 -22.33 -10.16 -57.43
CA HIS A 157 -22.89 -11.17 -56.53
C HIS A 157 -21.89 -11.66 -55.47
N ASP A 158 -22.32 -11.61 -54.20
CA ASP A 158 -21.63 -12.20 -53.06
C ASP A 158 -21.86 -13.72 -53.07
N PRO A 159 -20.82 -14.56 -52.98
CA PRO A 159 -20.96 -16.02 -53.04
C PRO A 159 -21.75 -16.64 -51.88
N SER A 160 -22.15 -15.86 -50.88
CA SER A 160 -22.94 -16.31 -49.74
C SER A 160 -24.47 -16.24 -49.93
N PHE A 161 -24.97 -15.79 -51.09
CA PHE A 161 -26.41 -15.69 -51.38
C PHE A 161 -26.80 -16.19 -52.78
#